data_AF-A0A7C6W264-F1
#
_entry.id   AF-A0A7C6W264-F1
#
_cell.length_a   1.000
_cell.length_b   1.000
_cell.length_c   1.000
_cell.angle_alpha   90.00
_cell.angle_beta   90.00
_cell.angle_gamma   90.00
#
_symmetry.space_group_name_H-M   'P 1'
#
loop_
_entity.id
_entity.type
_entity.pdbx_description
1 polymer ?
#
loop_
_entity_poly.entity_id
_entity_poly.type
_entity_poly.pdbx_seq_one_letter_code
_entity_poly.pdbx_strand_id
1 'polypeptide(L)'
;MITYDKLVQYIRTNGFVYQGSEIYGGLANTWDYGPIGSLLKNNIKKAWIQKFQKETLDNVLVDTSILLNNDVWKASGHVGGFSDPLTECRTCNNRFRADKLIEAFNGTNADGWSKEKMYDFLVENKIKCSSCGSVNWSPIREFNMMFKTFQGVVEETSNQIYLRPETAQGIFINFKNVLRTARKKIPFGIAQVGKSFRNEITPGNFI
;
A
#
# COMPACT_ATOMS: atom_id res chain seq x y z
N MET A 1 -19.55 -3.67 25.68
CA MET A 1 -19.16 -3.80 24.26
C MET A 1 -17.75 -3.24 24.09
N ILE A 2 -16.85 -3.96 23.41
CA ILE A 2 -15.48 -3.51 23.16
C ILE A 2 -15.54 -2.48 22.02
N THR A 3 -15.05 -1.26 22.25
CA THR A 3 -14.95 -0.23 21.21
C THR A 3 -13.59 -0.31 20.52
N TYR A 4 -13.50 0.25 19.32
CA TYR A 4 -12.25 0.31 18.56
C TYR A 4 -11.13 1.00 19.37
N ASP A 5 -11.41 2.15 20.01
CA ASP A 5 -10.40 2.85 20.83
C ASP A 5 -9.93 2.03 22.02
N LYS A 6 -10.83 1.27 22.66
CA LYS A 6 -10.48 0.36 23.76
C LYS A 6 -9.56 -0.76 23.27
N LEU A 7 -9.79 -1.28 22.06
CA LEU A 7 -8.94 -2.29 21.45
C LEU A 7 -7.56 -1.72 21.13
N VAL A 8 -7.50 -0.53 20.50
CA VAL A 8 -6.24 0.18 20.17
C VAL A 8 -5.42 0.45 21.42
N GLN A 9 -6.07 0.93 22.49
CA GLN A 9 -5.41 1.14 23.77
C GLN A 9 -4.85 -0.17 24.33
N TYR A 10 -5.65 -1.25 24.33
CA TYR A 10 -5.22 -2.55 24.83
C TYR A 10 -3.99 -3.10 24.07
N ILE A 11 -4.02 -3.11 22.74
CA ILE A 11 -2.90 -3.64 21.94
C ILE A 11 -1.63 -2.81 22.10
N ARG A 12 -1.77 -1.49 22.31
CA ARG A 12 -0.64 -0.60 22.61
C ARG A 12 -0.04 -0.88 23.98
N THR A 13 -0.86 -0.96 25.03
CA THR A 13 -0.37 -1.13 26.40
C THR A 13 0.12 -2.55 26.72
N ASN A 14 -0.32 -3.55 25.96
CA ASN A 14 0.02 -4.96 26.21
C ASN A 14 1.11 -5.51 25.26
N GLY A 15 1.85 -4.64 24.58
CA GLY A 15 3.02 -5.06 23.80
C GLY A 15 2.71 -5.80 22.49
N PHE A 16 1.59 -5.48 21.86
CA PHE A 16 1.26 -5.97 20.52
C PHE A 16 1.79 -5.04 19.43
N VAL A 17 1.38 -3.77 19.44
CA VAL A 17 1.72 -2.81 18.39
C VAL A 17 1.98 -1.42 18.99
N TYR A 18 3.07 -0.77 18.57
CA TYR A 18 3.47 0.58 18.97
C TYR A 18 3.42 1.52 17.77
N GLN A 19 3.32 2.82 18.04
CA GLN A 19 3.46 3.83 16.99
C GLN A 19 4.91 3.82 16.48
N GLY A 20 5.11 3.73 15.17
CA GLY A 20 6.45 3.80 14.60
C GLY A 20 7.10 5.14 14.94
N SER A 21 8.35 5.11 15.42
CA SER A 21 9.09 6.32 15.85
C SER A 21 8.41 7.14 16.95
N GLU A 22 7.69 6.49 17.88
CA GLU A 22 6.87 7.15 18.91
C GLU A 22 7.59 8.26 19.70
N ILE A 23 8.82 8.01 20.17
CA ILE A 23 9.60 9.00 20.95
C ILE A 23 10.03 10.23 20.14
N TYR A 24 9.90 10.18 18.81
CA TYR A 24 10.19 11.29 17.88
C TYR A 24 8.91 11.96 17.34
N GLY A 25 7.76 11.73 17.98
CA GLY A 25 6.48 12.28 17.54
C GLY A 25 5.69 11.39 16.58
N GLY A 26 6.22 10.20 16.28
CA GLY A 26 5.59 9.22 15.41
C GLY A 26 5.80 9.50 13.92
N LEU A 27 5.80 8.44 13.12
CA LEU A 27 5.77 8.52 11.66
C LEU A 27 4.44 7.93 11.16
N ALA A 28 3.66 8.75 10.45
CA ALA A 28 2.35 8.38 9.94
C ALA A 28 2.40 7.07 9.13
N ASN A 29 1.39 6.22 9.31
CA ASN A 29 1.25 4.93 8.63
C ASN A 29 2.41 3.94 8.84
N THR A 30 3.16 4.08 9.94
CA THR A 30 4.19 3.11 10.34
C THR A 30 3.97 2.66 11.78
N TRP A 31 4.19 1.37 12.04
CA TRP A 31 3.97 0.73 13.32
C TRP A 31 5.00 -0.35 13.59
N ASP A 32 5.38 -0.49 14.86
CA ASP A 32 6.31 -1.51 15.33
C ASP A 32 5.56 -2.60 16.09
N TYR A 33 5.91 -3.86 15.85
CA TYR A 33 5.29 -4.98 16.58
C TYR A 33 6.08 -5.23 17.87
N GLY A 34 5.41 -5.11 19.03
CA GLY A 34 5.99 -5.38 20.34
C GLY A 34 6.31 -6.87 20.58
N PRO A 35 6.76 -7.25 21.79
CA PRO A 35 7.21 -8.62 22.08
C PRO A 35 6.14 -9.68 21.76
N ILE A 36 4.89 -9.47 22.20
CA ILE A 36 3.80 -10.42 21.98
C ILE A 36 3.29 -10.32 20.55
N GLY A 37 3.17 -9.10 20.02
CA GLY A 37 2.70 -8.88 18.64
C GLY A 37 3.62 -9.52 17.60
N SER A 38 4.94 -9.48 17.82
CA SER A 38 5.92 -10.13 16.95
C SER A 38 5.75 -11.64 16.94
N LEU A 39 5.51 -12.27 18.09
CA LEU A 39 5.24 -13.70 18.19
C LEU A 39 3.91 -14.07 17.54
N LEU A 40 2.84 -13.31 17.79
CA LEU A 40 1.53 -13.51 17.18
C LEU A 40 1.62 -13.43 15.65
N LYS A 41 2.27 -12.38 15.12
CA LYS A 41 2.49 -12.20 13.69
C LYS A 41 3.23 -13.38 13.07
N ASN A 42 4.27 -13.88 13.75
CA ASN A 42 5.02 -15.04 13.30
C ASN A 42 4.16 -16.30 13.28
N ASN A 43 3.31 -16.50 14.30
CA ASN A 43 2.38 -17.62 14.35
C ASN A 43 1.33 -17.56 13.23
N ILE A 44 0.78 -16.37 12.95
CA ILE A 44 -0.14 -16.16 11.83
C ILE A 44 0.55 -16.48 10.49
N LYS A 45 1.77 -15.98 10.27
CA LYS A 45 2.56 -16.30 9.06
C LYS A 45 2.79 -17.81 8.92
N LYS A 46 3.16 -18.49 10.01
CA LYS A 46 3.36 -19.95 10.02
C LYS A 46 2.08 -20.70 9.70
N ALA A 47 0.95 -20.31 10.31
CA ALA A 47 -0.36 -20.92 10.06
C ALA A 47 -0.79 -20.73 8.59
N TRP A 48 -0.56 -19.55 8.02
CA TRP A 48 -0.86 -19.29 6.62
C TRP A 48 -0.02 -20.16 5.68
N ILE A 49 1.29 -20.26 5.90
CA ILE A 49 2.19 -21.12 5.11
C ILE A 49 1.79 -22.59 5.26
N GLN A 50 1.47 -23.02 6.48
CA GLN A 50 0.99 -24.38 6.75
C GLN A 50 -0.25 -24.69 5.90
N LYS A 51 -1.26 -23.81 5.94
CA LYS A 51 -2.52 -24.02 5.23
C LYS A 51 -2.39 -23.95 3.71
N PHE A 52 -1.78 -22.89 3.20
CA PHE A 52 -1.82 -22.57 1.78
C PHE A 52 -0.64 -23.11 0.99
N GLN A 53 0.48 -23.43 1.64
CA GLN A 53 1.66 -23.96 0.95
C GLN A 53 1.95 -25.41 1.33
N LYS A 54 1.96 -25.78 2.61
CA LYS A 54 2.33 -27.15 3.01
C LYS A 54 1.21 -28.16 2.81
N GLU A 55 -0.03 -27.79 3.15
CA GLU A 55 -1.20 -28.67 2.99
C GLU A 55 -1.76 -28.67 1.56
N THR A 56 -1.32 -27.73 0.71
CA THR A 56 -1.71 -27.69 -0.71
C THR A 56 -0.59 -28.27 -1.56
N LEU A 57 -0.77 -29.51 -2.04
CA LEU A 57 0.28 -30.35 -2.64
C LEU A 57 1.10 -29.66 -3.75
N ASP A 58 0.47 -28.80 -4.54
CA ASP A 58 1.09 -28.17 -5.71
C ASP A 58 1.68 -26.79 -5.47
N ASN A 59 1.56 -26.26 -4.26
CA ASN A 59 2.07 -24.93 -3.95
C ASN A 59 3.51 -24.97 -3.46
N VAL A 60 4.33 -24.08 -4.02
CA VAL A 60 5.72 -23.86 -3.60
C VAL A 60 5.88 -22.48 -2.97
N LEU A 61 6.91 -22.31 -2.13
CA LEU A 61 7.21 -21.05 -1.47
C LEU A 61 8.43 -20.39 -2.12
N VAL A 62 8.36 -19.08 -2.35
CA VAL A 62 9.51 -18.25 -2.74
C VAL A 62 9.64 -17.02 -1.84
N ASP A 63 10.84 -16.47 -1.78
CA ASP A 63 11.12 -15.17 -1.17
C ASP A 63 11.93 -14.33 -2.16
N THR A 64 11.30 -13.28 -2.70
CA THR A 64 11.90 -12.43 -3.74
C THR A 64 12.38 -11.13 -3.13
N SER A 65 13.29 -10.44 -3.83
CA SER A 65 13.81 -9.15 -3.39
C SER A 65 12.72 -8.06 -3.32
N ILE A 66 12.94 -7.07 -2.46
CA ILE A 66 12.07 -5.88 -2.36
C ILE A 66 12.33 -4.92 -3.51
N LEU A 67 13.60 -4.73 -3.86
CA LEU A 67 14.04 -3.92 -4.98
C LEU A 67 14.08 -4.80 -6.23
N LEU A 68 13.36 -4.36 -7.26
CA LEU A 68 13.35 -4.97 -8.59
C LEU A 68 13.79 -3.93 -9.62
N ASN A 69 14.25 -4.40 -10.78
CA ASN A 69 14.54 -3.55 -11.92
C ASN A 69 13.29 -2.72 -12.28
N ASN A 70 13.49 -1.42 -12.56
CA ASN A 70 12.40 -0.49 -12.88
C ASN A 70 11.53 -0.95 -14.07
N ASP A 71 12.11 -1.64 -15.05
CA ASP A 71 11.37 -2.12 -16.22
C ASP A 71 10.31 -3.16 -15.86
N VAL A 72 10.45 -3.87 -14.73
CA VAL A 72 9.39 -4.75 -14.19
C VAL A 72 8.14 -3.94 -13.82
N TRP A 73 8.32 -2.77 -13.22
CA TRP A 73 7.23 -1.89 -12.81
C TRP A 73 6.61 -1.14 -13.99
N LYS A 74 7.40 -0.87 -15.04
CA LYS A 74 6.87 -0.36 -16.31
C LYS A 74 6.04 -1.42 -17.03
N ALA A 75 6.58 -2.63 -17.18
CA ALA A 75 5.92 -3.73 -17.89
C ALA A 75 4.63 -4.18 -17.20
N SER A 76 4.59 -4.16 -15.87
CA SER A 76 3.37 -4.46 -15.09
C SER A 76 2.37 -3.30 -15.03
N GLY A 77 2.69 -2.13 -15.59
CA GLY A 77 1.82 -0.95 -15.60
C GLY A 77 1.85 -0.11 -14.32
N HIS A 78 2.57 -0.52 -13.27
CA HIS A 78 2.60 0.19 -11.99
C HIS A 78 3.15 1.62 -12.11
N VAL A 79 4.16 1.85 -12.94
CA VAL A 79 4.72 3.21 -13.12
C VAL A 79 3.70 4.19 -13.70
N GLY A 80 2.82 3.71 -14.60
CA GLY A 80 1.85 4.54 -15.31
C GLY A 80 0.43 4.54 -14.73
N GLY A 81 0.04 3.50 -13.98
CA GLY A 81 -1.34 3.31 -13.52
C GLY A 81 -1.51 3.05 -12.03
N PHE A 82 -0.44 2.94 -11.24
CA PHE A 82 -0.53 2.78 -9.79
C PHE A 82 -0.50 4.14 -9.09
N SER A 83 -1.55 4.94 -9.34
CA SER A 83 -1.70 6.30 -8.84
C SER A 83 -3.08 6.54 -8.25
N ASP A 84 -3.13 7.38 -7.20
CA ASP A 84 -4.37 7.87 -6.62
C ASP A 84 -4.70 9.26 -7.17
N PRO A 85 -5.98 9.59 -7.43
CA PRO A 85 -6.41 10.92 -7.85
C PRO A 85 -6.41 11.88 -6.65
N LEU A 86 -5.43 12.79 -6.62
CA LEU A 86 -5.19 13.71 -5.52
C LEU A 86 -5.68 15.12 -5.85
N THR A 87 -6.42 15.73 -4.93
CA THR A 87 -6.71 17.17 -4.92
C THR A 87 -6.25 17.81 -3.60
N GLU A 88 -6.00 19.11 -3.61
CA GLU A 88 -5.58 19.89 -2.45
C GLU A 88 -6.56 21.05 -2.20
N CYS A 89 -6.97 21.22 -0.95
CA CYS A 89 -7.75 22.38 -0.55
C CYS A 89 -6.83 23.60 -0.50
N ARG A 90 -6.97 24.56 -1.42
CA ARG A 90 -6.11 25.75 -1.52
C ARG A 90 -6.21 26.70 -0.32
N THR A 91 -7.17 26.48 0.58
CA THR A 91 -7.36 27.28 1.79
C THR A 91 -6.57 26.74 2.99
N CYS A 92 -6.45 25.42 3.13
CA CYS A 92 -5.77 24.80 4.29
C CYS A 92 -4.59 23.90 3.90
N ASN A 93 -4.32 23.74 2.60
CA ASN A 93 -3.27 22.90 2.02
C ASN A 93 -3.37 21.40 2.37
N ASN A 94 -4.49 20.96 2.95
CA ASN A 94 -4.75 19.55 3.16
C ASN A 94 -5.05 18.86 1.83
N ARG A 95 -4.51 17.64 1.70
CA ARG A 95 -4.57 16.81 0.51
C ARG A 95 -5.57 15.69 0.72
N PHE A 96 -6.37 15.43 -0.31
CA PHE A 96 -7.44 14.46 -0.26
C PHE A 96 -7.47 13.63 -1.53
N ARG A 97 -7.88 12.39 -1.36
CA ARG A 97 -8.28 11.50 -2.45
C ARG A 97 -9.62 11.95 -3.02
N ALA A 98 -9.61 12.36 -4.29
CA ALA A 98 -10.78 12.94 -4.94
C ALA A 98 -11.93 11.93 -5.08
N ASP A 99 -11.60 10.67 -5.38
CA ASP A 99 -12.55 9.56 -5.42
C ASP A 99 -13.23 9.34 -4.06
N LYS A 100 -12.48 9.42 -2.96
CA LYS A 100 -13.02 9.30 -1.60
C LYS A 100 -13.88 10.49 -1.18
N LEU A 101 -13.55 11.70 -1.65
CA LEU A 101 -14.41 12.87 -1.43
C LEU A 101 -15.77 12.71 -2.14
N ILE A 102 -15.76 12.19 -3.37
CA ILE A 102 -16.98 11.93 -4.15
C ILE A 102 -17.81 10.84 -3.50
N GLU A 103 -17.18 9.72 -3.13
CA GLU A 103 -17.84 8.61 -2.42
C GLU A 103 -18.45 9.07 -1.10
N ALA A 104 -17.74 9.89 -0.32
CA ALA A 104 -18.25 10.41 0.95
C ALA A 104 -19.40 11.41 0.80
N PHE A 105 -19.52 12.08 -0.34
CA PHE A 105 -20.57 13.07 -0.59
C PHE A 105 -21.93 12.42 -0.88
N ASN A 106 -21.97 11.40 -1.75
CA ASN A 106 -23.24 10.79 -2.19
C ASN A 106 -23.17 9.28 -2.46
N GLY A 107 -22.10 8.60 -2.07
CA GLY A 107 -21.90 7.16 -2.30
C GLY A 107 -21.56 6.80 -3.76
N THR A 108 -21.28 7.79 -4.62
CA THR A 108 -20.90 7.52 -6.02
C THR A 108 -19.51 6.91 -6.08
N ASN A 109 -19.39 5.75 -6.72
CA ASN A 109 -18.09 5.19 -7.05
C ASN A 109 -17.51 5.93 -8.27
N ALA A 110 -16.43 6.68 -8.04
CA ALA A 110 -15.69 7.43 -9.06
C ALA A 110 -14.56 6.62 -9.72
N ASP A 111 -14.41 5.32 -9.42
CA ASP A 111 -13.42 4.44 -10.02
C ASP A 111 -13.54 4.48 -11.56
N GLY A 112 -12.42 4.78 -12.22
CA GLY A 112 -12.35 4.87 -13.68
C GLY A 112 -12.82 6.19 -14.30
N TRP A 113 -13.20 7.20 -13.50
CA TRP A 113 -13.47 8.54 -14.04
C TRP A 113 -12.19 9.24 -14.50
N SER A 114 -12.32 10.15 -15.46
CA SER A 114 -11.21 11.04 -15.83
C SER A 114 -10.98 12.10 -14.75
N LYS A 115 -9.76 12.66 -14.72
CA LYS A 115 -9.36 13.69 -13.75
C LYS A 115 -10.22 14.94 -13.87
N GLU A 116 -10.56 15.30 -15.09
CA GLU A 116 -11.39 16.46 -15.43
C GLU A 116 -12.80 16.24 -14.88
N LYS A 117 -13.40 15.07 -15.16
CA LYS A 117 -14.74 14.72 -14.67
C LYS A 117 -14.82 14.73 -13.14
N MET A 118 -13.81 14.19 -12.45
CA MET A 118 -13.76 14.22 -10.99
C MET A 118 -13.64 15.66 -10.47
N TYR A 119 -12.84 16.51 -11.13
CA TYR A 119 -12.64 17.90 -10.72
C TYR A 119 -13.92 18.72 -10.92
N ASP A 120 -14.55 18.59 -12.08
CA ASP A 120 -15.81 19.26 -12.40
C ASP A 120 -16.89 18.85 -11.40
N PHE A 121 -16.97 17.57 -11.05
CA PHE A 121 -17.91 17.09 -10.04
C PHE A 121 -17.70 17.74 -8.66
N LEU A 122 -16.44 17.91 -8.21
CA LEU A 122 -16.13 18.58 -6.94
C LEU A 122 -16.60 20.05 -6.94
N VAL A 123 -16.41 20.75 -8.06
CA VAL A 123 -16.74 22.17 -8.21
C VAL A 123 -18.26 22.38 -8.38
N GLU A 124 -18.92 21.60 -9.24
CA GLU A 124 -20.35 21.69 -9.52
C GLU A 124 -21.19 21.38 -8.28
N ASN A 125 -20.82 20.33 -7.54
CA ASN A 125 -21.52 19.93 -6.32
C ASN A 125 -21.08 20.73 -5.08
N LYS A 126 -20.13 21.67 -5.23
CA LYS A 126 -19.58 22.50 -4.14
C LYS A 126 -19.18 21.65 -2.93
N ILE A 127 -18.47 20.55 -3.17
CA ILE A 127 -18.05 19.62 -2.12
C ILE A 127 -17.13 20.37 -1.16
N LYS A 128 -17.52 20.39 0.12
CA LYS A 128 -16.78 21.12 1.16
C LYS A 128 -15.63 20.27 1.68
N CYS A 129 -14.49 20.93 1.91
CA CYS A 129 -13.35 20.34 2.59
C CYS A 129 -13.75 19.92 4.01
N SER A 130 -13.47 18.67 4.38
CA SER A 130 -13.77 18.14 5.71
C SER A 130 -12.96 18.80 6.83
N SER A 131 -11.82 19.44 6.51
CA SER A 131 -10.98 20.11 7.51
C SER A 131 -11.35 21.57 7.78
N CYS A 132 -11.79 22.33 6.77
CA CYS A 132 -12.02 23.78 6.91
C CYS A 132 -13.31 24.30 6.27
N GLY A 133 -14.09 23.45 5.61
CA GLY A 133 -15.37 23.83 4.98
C GLY A 133 -15.26 24.60 3.65
N SER A 134 -14.04 24.93 3.19
CA SER A 134 -13.81 25.58 1.90
C SER A 134 -14.14 24.67 0.72
N VAL A 135 -14.52 25.25 -0.42
CA VAL A 135 -14.79 24.55 -1.69
C VAL A 135 -13.69 24.80 -2.74
N ASN A 136 -12.59 25.45 -2.34
CA ASN A 136 -11.51 25.84 -3.24
C ASN A 136 -10.52 24.69 -3.43
N TRP A 137 -10.73 23.91 -4.48
CA TRP A 137 -9.93 22.72 -4.83
C TRP A 137 -8.90 23.01 -5.93
N SER A 138 -7.72 22.42 -5.80
CA SER A 138 -6.73 22.37 -6.88
C SER A 138 -7.11 21.30 -7.93
N PRO A 139 -6.64 21.44 -9.19
CA PRO A 139 -6.84 20.42 -10.21
C PRO A 139 -6.32 19.06 -9.76
N ILE A 140 -7.03 18.00 -10.15
CA ILE A 140 -6.67 16.63 -9.76
C ILE A 140 -5.37 16.21 -10.43
N ARG A 141 -4.45 15.67 -9.64
CA ARG A 141 -3.16 15.14 -10.08
C ARG A 141 -3.05 13.68 -9.67
N GLU A 142 -2.33 12.91 -10.47
CA GLU A 142 -2.00 11.53 -10.11
C GLU A 142 -0.81 11.51 -9.15
N PHE A 143 -1.01 10.88 -8.01
CA PHE A 143 0.05 10.63 -7.04
C PHE A 143 0.47 9.17 -7.12
N ASN A 144 1.70 8.93 -7.59
CA ASN A 144 2.25 7.57 -7.65
C ASN A 144 2.44 7.03 -6.22
N MET A 145 1.79 5.91 -5.93
CA MET A 145 1.78 5.30 -4.60
C MET A 145 3.03 4.44 -4.31
N MET A 146 3.96 4.28 -5.25
CA MET A 146 5.21 3.55 -5.01
C MET A 146 6.25 4.46 -4.34
N PHE A 147 6.92 3.93 -3.33
CA PHE A 147 8.10 4.59 -2.77
C PHE A 147 9.26 4.51 -3.75
N LYS A 148 9.73 5.69 -4.17
CA LYS A 148 10.92 5.87 -5.00
C LYS A 148 12.17 5.86 -4.15
N THR A 149 13.22 5.23 -4.65
CA THR A 149 14.58 5.33 -4.11
C THR A 149 15.57 5.27 -5.27
N PHE A 150 16.84 5.54 -4.99
CA PHE A 150 17.89 5.54 -5.98
C PHE A 150 18.92 4.47 -5.65
N GLN A 151 19.44 3.79 -6.68
CA GLN A 151 20.52 2.82 -6.56
C GLN A 151 21.72 3.30 -7.38
N GLY A 152 22.82 3.60 -6.69
CA GLY A 152 24.05 4.10 -7.26
C GLY A 152 24.87 4.81 -6.20
N VAL A 153 26.18 4.95 -6.44
CA VAL A 153 27.10 5.62 -5.51
C VAL A 153 27.05 7.14 -5.68
N VAL A 154 26.83 7.60 -6.91
CA VAL A 154 26.77 9.03 -7.26
C VAL A 154 25.31 9.39 -7.53
N GLU A 155 24.79 10.38 -6.81
CA GLU A 155 23.39 10.82 -6.92
C GLU A 155 22.99 11.13 -8.38
N GLU A 156 23.88 11.78 -9.13
CA GLU A 156 23.67 12.22 -10.52
C GLU A 156 23.53 11.06 -11.54
N THR A 157 24.11 9.89 -11.25
CA THR A 157 24.04 8.70 -12.12
C THR A 157 23.20 7.57 -11.52
N SER A 158 22.52 7.87 -10.42
CA SER A 158 21.78 6.87 -9.67
C SER A 158 20.54 6.41 -10.44
N ASN A 159 20.33 5.10 -10.49
CA ASN A 159 19.17 4.53 -11.15
C ASN A 159 17.95 4.64 -10.24
N GLN A 160 16.90 5.29 -10.72
CA GLN A 160 15.62 5.32 -10.01
C GLN A 160 15.01 3.91 -9.97
N ILE A 161 14.77 3.43 -8.75
CA ILE A 161 14.12 2.15 -8.47
C ILE A 161 13.01 2.35 -7.42
N TYR A 162 12.27 1.29 -7.13
CA TYR A 162 11.10 1.36 -6.25
C TYR A 162 11.14 0.25 -5.20
N LEU A 163 10.62 0.55 -4.00
CA LEU A 163 10.19 -0.49 -3.08
C LEU A 163 8.93 -1.14 -3.65
N ARG A 164 8.89 -2.48 -3.72
CA ARG A 164 7.74 -3.18 -4.32
C ARG A 164 6.40 -2.83 -3.65
N PRO A 165 5.37 -2.43 -4.42
CA PRO A 165 4.02 -2.19 -3.89
C PRO A 165 3.22 -3.47 -3.62
N GLU A 166 3.71 -4.61 -4.11
CA GLU A 166 3.12 -5.95 -3.97
C GLU A 166 4.20 -7.04 -4.07
N THR A 167 3.86 -8.29 -3.76
CA THR A 167 4.78 -9.43 -3.87
C THR A 167 4.67 -10.22 -5.18
N ALA A 168 3.62 -10.00 -5.97
CA ALA A 168 3.28 -10.83 -7.13
C ALA A 168 4.33 -10.75 -8.26
N GLN A 169 4.86 -9.55 -8.55
CA GLN A 169 5.86 -9.39 -9.62
C GLN A 169 7.09 -10.28 -9.44
N GLY A 170 7.54 -10.49 -8.19
CA GLY A 170 8.67 -11.37 -7.90
C GLY A 170 8.39 -12.84 -8.24
N ILE A 171 7.13 -13.28 -8.15
CA ILE A 171 6.67 -14.60 -8.58
C ILE A 171 6.70 -14.69 -10.10
N PHE A 172 6.13 -13.70 -10.80
CA PHE A 172 6.02 -13.72 -12.26
C PHE A 172 7.39 -13.78 -12.95
N ILE A 173 8.35 -12.96 -12.51
CA ILE A 173 9.70 -12.96 -13.09
C ILE A 173 10.46 -14.28 -12.85
N ASN A 174 10.10 -15.02 -11.80
CA ASN A 174 10.71 -16.31 -11.45
C ASN A 174 9.92 -17.53 -11.90
N PHE A 175 8.79 -17.36 -12.60
CA PHE A 175 7.92 -18.46 -12.99
C PHE A 175 8.68 -19.60 -13.71
N LYS A 176 9.50 -19.26 -14.71
CA LYS A 176 10.31 -20.26 -15.43
C LYS A 176 11.36 -20.94 -14.56
N ASN A 177 12.00 -20.19 -13.65
CA ASN A 177 12.98 -20.74 -12.72
C ASN A 177 12.32 -21.76 -11.79
N VAL A 178 11.18 -21.41 -11.21
CA VAL A 178 10.42 -22.25 -10.29
C VAL A 178 9.85 -23.48 -11.00
N LEU A 179 9.24 -23.30 -12.18
CA LEU A 179 8.71 -24.42 -12.99
C LEU A 179 9.80 -25.47 -13.27
N ARG A 180 11.01 -25.02 -13.61
CA ARG A 180 12.16 -25.88 -13.88
C ARG A 180 12.65 -26.63 -12.65
N THR A 181 12.78 -25.97 -11.50
CA THR A 181 13.39 -26.56 -10.29
C THR A 181 12.40 -27.38 -9.46
N ALA A 182 11.15 -26.92 -9.34
CA ALA A 182 10.11 -27.60 -8.57
C ALA A 182 9.49 -28.78 -9.33
N ARG A 183 9.74 -28.90 -10.65
CA ARG A 183 9.22 -29.97 -11.53
C ARG A 183 7.70 -30.16 -11.42
N LYS A 184 6.98 -29.07 -11.21
CA LYS A 184 5.50 -29.07 -11.12
C LYS A 184 4.87 -29.12 -12.51
N LYS A 185 3.72 -29.78 -12.63
CA LYS A 185 2.84 -29.67 -13.79
C LYS A 185 1.82 -28.57 -13.54
N ILE A 186 1.39 -27.90 -14.60
CA ILE A 186 0.33 -26.89 -14.51
C ILE A 186 -1.02 -27.62 -14.32
N PRO A 187 -1.92 -27.13 -13.44
CA PRO A 187 -1.78 -25.95 -12.58
C PRO A 187 -0.96 -26.23 -11.30
N PHE A 188 -0.19 -25.23 -10.87
CA PHE A 188 0.50 -25.21 -9.58
C PHE A 188 0.59 -23.76 -9.06
N GLY A 189 0.72 -23.58 -7.75
CA GLY A 189 0.81 -22.25 -7.14
C GLY A 189 2.21 -21.88 -6.68
N ILE A 190 2.50 -20.59 -6.67
CA ILE A 190 3.71 -20.03 -6.06
C ILE A 190 3.26 -19.03 -5.00
N ALA A 191 3.58 -19.32 -3.74
CA ALA A 191 3.28 -18.48 -2.60
C ALA A 191 4.49 -17.63 -2.23
N GLN A 192 4.23 -16.43 -1.69
CA GLN A 192 5.26 -15.56 -1.12
C GLN A 192 4.69 -14.83 0.10
N VAL A 193 5.50 -14.71 1.16
CA VAL A 193 5.16 -13.91 2.34
C VAL A 193 6.28 -12.93 2.66
N GLY A 194 6.07 -11.66 2.34
CA GLY A 194 7.06 -10.61 2.56
C GLY A 194 6.44 -9.23 2.72
N LYS A 195 7.30 -8.22 2.86
CA LYS A 195 6.90 -6.82 2.96
C LYS A 195 6.56 -6.25 1.58
N SER A 196 5.62 -5.30 1.57
CA SER A 196 5.27 -4.45 0.43
C SER A 196 4.99 -3.04 0.97
N PHE A 197 5.18 -2.03 0.12
CA PHE A 197 5.21 -0.64 0.55
C PHE A 197 4.30 0.20 -0.34
N ARG A 198 3.38 0.95 0.29
CA ARG A 198 2.49 1.89 -0.40
C ARG A 198 2.59 3.24 0.30
N ASN A 199 2.82 4.27 -0.50
CA ASN A 199 2.90 5.65 -0.07
C ASN A 199 1.47 6.20 0.05
N GLU A 200 0.74 5.72 1.06
CA GLU A 200 -0.65 6.07 1.30
C GLU A 200 -0.78 7.52 1.76
N ILE A 201 -1.72 8.24 1.15
CA ILE A 201 -1.91 9.69 1.33
C ILE A 201 -2.64 9.98 2.64
N THR A 202 -3.63 9.15 2.99
CA THR A 202 -4.48 9.39 4.15
C THR A 202 -4.01 8.48 5.29
N PRO A 203 -3.72 9.02 6.49
CA PRO A 203 -3.46 8.17 7.65
C PRO A 203 -4.70 7.33 7.91
N GLY A 204 -4.59 6.02 7.71
CA GLY A 204 -5.67 5.08 7.94
C GLY A 204 -5.94 4.90 9.43
N ASN A 205 -6.86 3.99 9.73
CA ASN A 205 -7.04 3.45 11.06
C ASN A 205 -5.70 2.86 11.60
N PHE A 206 -5.56 2.81 12.92
CA PHE A 206 -4.47 2.14 13.62
C PHE A 206 -4.51 0.64 13.27
N ILE A 207 -3.48 0.21 12.51
CA ILE A 207 -3.25 -1.11 11.91
C ILE A 207 -4.36 -1.67 11.01
#